data_AF-A0A9E8N2D3-F1
#
_entry.id   AF-A0A9E8N2D3-F1
#
_cell.length_a   1.000
_cell.length_b   1.000
_cell.length_c   1.000
_cell.angle_alpha   90.00
_cell.angle_beta   90.00
_cell.angle_gamma   90.00
#
_symmetry.space_group_name_H-M   'P 1'
#
loop_
_entity.id
_entity.type
_entity.pdbx_description
1 polymer ?
#
loop_
_entity_poly.entity_id
_entity_poly.type
_entity_poly.pdbx_seq_one_letter_code
_entity_poly.pdbx_strand_id
1 'polypeptide(L)'
;MVHFEVDSTRTYRKKLGHSQKSAAYFMGWKKTNNLSRYEHGVKLPGLINALKLEIVYRTPVAFLFRELYGQLKREIRMREESLKTKNGHEGKIRA
;
A
#
# COMPACT_ATOMS: atom_id res chain seq x y z
N MET A 1 -4.53 -6.20 16.42
CA MET A 1 -4.27 -6.65 15.04
C MET A 1 -4.78 -5.55 14.13
N VAL A 2 -3.92 -4.92 13.33
CA VAL A 2 -4.35 -3.81 12.46
C VAL A 2 -5.12 -4.42 11.28
N HIS A 3 -6.44 -4.40 11.37
CA HIS A 3 -7.31 -4.82 10.27
C HIS A 3 -7.31 -3.69 9.24
N PHE A 4 -6.58 -3.88 8.14
CA PHE A 4 -6.74 -3.08 6.94
C PHE A 4 -7.77 -3.77 6.04
N GLU A 5 -8.64 -2.99 5.40
CA GLU A 5 -9.60 -3.53 4.44
C GLU A 5 -8.89 -3.70 3.08
N VAL A 6 -8.35 -4.90 2.83
CA VAL A 6 -7.42 -5.17 1.71
C VAL A 6 -8.13 -5.63 0.44
N ASP A 7 -9.35 -5.15 0.23
CA ASP A 7 -10.20 -5.65 -0.86
C ASP A 7 -9.66 -5.28 -2.25
N SER A 8 -8.77 -4.29 -2.33
CA SER A 8 -8.23 -3.82 -3.60
C SER A 8 -7.32 -4.84 -4.30
N THR A 9 -6.38 -5.51 -3.62
CA THR A 9 -5.50 -6.50 -4.29
C THR A 9 -6.27 -7.68 -4.87
N ARG A 10 -7.28 -8.16 -4.13
CA ARG A 10 -8.15 -9.26 -4.57
C ARG A 10 -9.02 -8.82 -5.74
N THR A 11 -9.53 -7.59 -5.69
CA THR A 11 -10.35 -6.99 -6.75
C THR A 11 -9.56 -6.87 -8.05
N TYR A 12 -8.34 -6.30 -8.02
CA TYR A 12 -7.52 -6.15 -9.23
C TYR A 12 -7.09 -7.49 -9.80
N ARG A 13 -6.73 -8.47 -8.97
CA ARG A 13 -6.44 -9.83 -9.44
C ARG A 13 -7.62 -10.43 -10.21
N LYS A 14 -8.83 -10.32 -9.65
CA LYS A 14 -10.05 -10.86 -10.28
C LYS A 14 -10.40 -10.12 -11.58
N LYS A 15 -10.23 -8.80 -11.63
CA LYS A 15 -10.46 -8.00 -12.86
C LYS A 15 -9.58 -8.44 -14.03
N LEU A 16 -8.39 -8.98 -13.76
CA LEU A 16 -7.48 -9.52 -14.77
C LEU A 16 -7.67 -11.02 -15.04
N GLY A 17 -8.71 -11.64 -14.47
CA GLY A 17 -9.00 -13.06 -14.66
C GLY A 17 -7.97 -14.01 -14.01
N HIS A 18 -7.12 -13.51 -13.12
CA HIS A 18 -6.08 -14.32 -12.51
C HIS A 18 -6.61 -15.12 -11.31
N SER A 19 -6.33 -16.42 -11.28
CA SER A 19 -6.47 -17.21 -10.04
C SER A 19 -5.36 -16.87 -9.05
N GLN A 20 -5.53 -17.19 -7.76
CA GLN A 20 -4.43 -17.04 -6.78
C GLN A 20 -3.21 -17.88 -7.17
N LYS A 21 -3.43 -19.05 -7.80
CA LYS A 21 -2.36 -19.95 -8.27
C LYS A 21 -1.58 -19.31 -9.42
N SER A 22 -2.27 -18.72 -10.39
CA SER A 22 -1.66 -18.01 -11.53
C SER A 22 -0.86 -16.79 -11.06
N ALA A 23 -1.44 -15.98 -10.16
CA ALA A 23 -0.73 -14.86 -9.57
C ALA A 23 0.52 -15.32 -8.80
N ALA A 24 0.42 -16.37 -7.96
CA ALA A 24 1.58 -16.91 -7.25
C ALA A 24 2.68 -17.42 -8.21
N TYR A 25 2.29 -18.03 -9.33
CA TYR A 25 3.23 -18.44 -10.37
C TYR A 25 4.01 -17.24 -10.95
N PHE A 26 3.33 -16.15 -11.33
CA PHE A 26 4.00 -14.93 -11.81
C PHE A 26 4.91 -14.26 -10.77
N MET A 27 4.57 -14.38 -9.49
CA MET A 27 5.39 -13.88 -8.39
C MET A 27 6.66 -14.71 -8.15
N GLY A 28 6.77 -15.88 -8.79
CA GLY A 28 7.84 -16.86 -8.56
C GLY A 28 7.66 -17.67 -7.27
N TRP A 29 6.42 -17.81 -6.78
CA TRP A 29 6.12 -18.50 -5.53
C TRP A 29 5.60 -19.91 -5.78
N LYS A 30 6.07 -20.88 -4.96
CA LYS A 30 5.59 -22.26 -4.98
C LYS A 30 4.21 -22.44 -4.33
N LYS A 31 3.79 -21.51 -3.46
CA LYS A 31 2.55 -21.60 -2.67
C LYS A 31 1.78 -20.28 -2.71
N THR A 32 0.45 -20.37 -2.64
CA THR A 32 -0.47 -19.22 -2.64
C THR A 32 -0.65 -18.56 -1.26
N ASN A 33 -0.13 -19.16 -0.19
CA ASN A 33 -0.35 -18.71 1.19
C ASN A 33 0.06 -17.25 1.42
N ASN A 34 1.16 -16.79 0.81
CA ASN A 34 1.59 -15.40 0.89
C ASN A 34 0.54 -14.48 0.26
N LEU A 35 0.04 -14.85 -0.92
CA LEU A 35 -0.96 -14.06 -1.62
C LEU A 35 -2.27 -13.99 -0.84
N SER A 36 -2.73 -15.12 -0.28
CA SER A 36 -3.91 -15.14 0.57
C SER A 36 -3.75 -14.25 1.79
N ARG A 37 -2.61 -14.31 2.50
CA ARG A 37 -2.36 -13.42 3.66
C ARG A 37 -2.34 -11.94 3.28
N TYR A 38 -1.86 -11.61 2.09
CA TYR A 38 -1.89 -10.23 1.58
C TYR A 38 -3.33 -9.79 1.29
N GLU A 39 -4.09 -10.61 0.58
CA GLU A 39 -5.49 -10.31 0.21
C GLU A 39 -6.44 -10.20 1.42
N HIS A 40 -6.12 -10.85 2.54
CA HIS A 40 -6.90 -10.75 3.78
C HIS A 40 -6.33 -9.73 4.78
N GLY A 41 -5.29 -8.99 4.43
CA GLY A 41 -4.66 -8.02 5.34
C GLY A 41 -3.96 -8.59 6.56
N VAL A 42 -3.74 -9.92 6.60
CA VAL A 42 -3.01 -10.59 7.67
C VAL A 42 -1.52 -10.25 7.64
N LYS A 43 -1.00 -9.91 6.45
CA LYS A 43 0.41 -9.57 6.25
C LYS A 43 0.54 -8.52 5.16
N LEU A 44 1.47 -7.57 5.32
CA LEU A 44 1.88 -6.68 4.23
C LEU A 44 3.01 -7.31 3.40
N PRO A 45 3.01 -7.13 2.07
CA PRO A 45 4.18 -7.45 1.27
C PRO A 45 5.32 -6.50 1.60
N GLY A 46 6.55 -7.03 1.64
CA GLY A 46 7.73 -6.16 1.56
C GLY A 46 7.81 -5.49 0.18
N LEU A 47 8.62 -4.43 0.06
CA LEU A 47 8.69 -3.59 -1.14
C LEU A 47 8.84 -4.38 -2.45
N ILE A 48 9.75 -5.37 -2.49
CA ILE A 48 9.97 -6.21 -3.68
C ILE A 48 8.68 -6.92 -4.10
N ASN A 49 7.95 -7.50 -3.15
CA ASN A 49 6.70 -8.19 -3.45
C ASN A 49 5.58 -7.21 -3.80
N ALA A 50 5.55 -6.02 -3.20
CA ALA A 50 4.60 -4.98 -3.57
C ALA A 50 4.78 -4.55 -5.04
N LEU A 51 6.02 -4.30 -5.47
CA LEU A 51 6.33 -3.92 -6.85
C LEU A 51 6.04 -5.05 -7.84
N LYS A 52 6.34 -6.30 -7.48
CA LYS A 52 5.94 -7.45 -8.30
C LYS A 52 4.41 -7.54 -8.45
N LEU A 53 3.64 -7.31 -7.39
CA LEU A 53 2.18 -7.27 -7.47
C LEU A 53 1.69 -6.12 -8.37
N GLU A 54 2.34 -4.97 -8.32
CA GLU A 54 2.03 -3.86 -9.23
C GLU A 54 2.22 -4.28 -10.70
N ILE A 55 3.31 -4.95 -11.03
CA ILE A 55 3.59 -5.44 -12.39
C ILE A 55 2.54 -6.48 -12.81
N VAL A 56 2.27 -7.47 -11.95
CA VAL A 56 1.31 -8.55 -12.24
C VAL A 56 -0.11 -8.02 -12.37
N TYR A 57 -0.50 -7.05 -11.52
CA TYR A 57 -1.85 -6.49 -11.51
C TYR A 57 -2.00 -5.21 -12.34
N ARG A 58 -0.93 -4.75 -12.99
CA ARG A 58 -0.89 -3.53 -13.81
C ARG A 58 -1.53 -2.33 -13.09
N THR A 59 -1.29 -2.25 -11.79
CA THR A 59 -1.96 -1.32 -10.89
C THR A 59 -0.92 -0.82 -9.89
N PRO A 60 -0.69 0.51 -9.77
CA PRO A 60 0.36 1.02 -8.90
C PRO A 60 0.16 0.58 -7.44
N VAL A 61 1.26 0.36 -6.70
CA VAL A 61 1.23 -0.09 -5.29
C VAL A 61 0.33 0.80 -4.42
N ALA A 62 0.32 2.11 -4.65
CA ALA A 62 -0.53 3.05 -3.93
C ALA A 62 -2.04 2.75 -4.08
N PHE A 63 -2.48 2.15 -5.19
CA PHE A 63 -3.87 1.72 -5.39
C PHE A 63 -4.14 0.32 -4.84
N LEU A 64 -3.14 -0.56 -4.86
CA LEU A 64 -3.21 -1.89 -4.25
C LEU A 64 -3.28 -1.85 -2.71
N PHE A 65 -2.78 -0.77 -2.10
CA PHE A 65 -2.82 -0.55 -0.65
C PHE A 65 -3.41 0.83 -0.35
N ARG A 66 -4.51 1.19 -1.01
CA ARG A 66 -5.12 2.53 -0.98
C ARG A 66 -5.37 3.06 0.42
N GLU A 67 -5.84 2.20 1.33
CA GLU A 67 -6.12 2.60 2.70
C GLU A 67 -4.83 2.98 3.45
N LEU A 68 -3.82 2.11 3.41
CA LEU A 68 -2.50 2.36 3.98
C LEU A 68 -1.86 3.61 3.37
N TYR A 69 -1.93 3.77 2.05
CA TYR A 69 -1.44 4.97 1.38
C TYR A 69 -2.18 6.23 1.88
N GLY A 70 -3.50 6.16 2.04
CA GLY A 70 -4.30 7.27 2.57
C GLY A 70 -3.93 7.64 4.01
N GLN A 71 -3.69 6.65 4.87
CA GLN A 71 -3.23 6.85 6.24
C GLN A 71 -1.86 7.52 6.28
N LEU A 72 -0.88 6.97 5.57
CA LEU A 72 0.47 7.54 5.46
C LEU A 72 0.45 8.96 4.89
N LYS A 73 -0.36 9.20 3.86
CA LYS A 73 -0.54 10.54 3.29
C LYS A 73 -1.05 11.52 4.33
N ARG A 74 -2.07 11.17 5.12
CA ARG A 74 -2.59 12.05 6.19
C ARG A 74 -1.53 12.34 7.24
N GLU A 75 -0.83 11.31 7.70
CA GLU A 75 0.24 11.43 8.70
C GLU A 75 1.35 12.38 8.24
N ILE A 76 1.80 12.23 6.99
CA ILE A 76 2.82 13.10 6.40
C ILE A 76 2.31 14.54 6.28
N ARG A 77 1.07 14.76 5.80
CA ARG A 77 0.51 16.11 5.64
C ARG A 77 0.37 16.84 6.97
N MET A 78 -0.05 16.16 8.04
CA MET A 78 -0.10 16.74 9.38
C MET A 78 1.29 17.18 9.88
N ARG A 79 2.33 16.39 9.59
CA ARG A 79 3.73 16.77 9.93
C ARG A 79 4.21 17.96 9.11
N GLU A 80 3.93 17.99 7.80
CA GLU A 80 4.26 19.13 6.94
C GLU A 80 3.60 20.43 7.43
N GLU A 81 2.32 20.38 7.79
CA GLU A 81 1.59 21.52 8.36
C GLU A 81 2.21 21.99 9.68
N SER A 82 2.57 21.04 10.55
CA SER A 82 3.23 21.34 11.84
C SER A 82 4.61 22.01 11.67
N LEU A 83 5.33 21.70 10.59
CA LEU A 83 6.61 22.37 10.28
C LEU A 83 6.39 23.79 9.76
N LYS A 84 5.38 24.01 8.92
CA LYS A 84 5.05 25.34 8.39
C LYS A 84 4.63 26.30 9.49
N THR A 85 3.82 25.84 10.45
CA THR A 85 3.38 26.68 11.57
C THR A 85 4.52 27.06 12.51
N LYS A 86 5.49 26.17 12.74
CA LYS A 86 6.71 26.48 13.52
C LYS A 86 7.59 27.52 12.81
N ASN A 87 7.87 27.31 11.53
CA ASN A 87 8.69 28.24 10.75
C ASN A 87 8.03 29.63 10.60
N GLY A 88 6.69 29.69 10.59
CA GLY A 88 5.93 30.93 10.56
C GLY A 88 5.98 31.74 11.87
N HIS A 89 6.22 31.10 13.03
CA HIS A 89 6.42 31.79 14.31
C HIS A 89 7.84 32.33 14.43
N GLU A 90 8.86 31.59 14.00
CA GLU A 90 10.26 32.04 14.02
C GLU A 90 10.51 33.25 13.09
N GLY A 91 9.81 33.32 11.95
CA GLY A 91 9.88 34.46 11.04
C GLY A 91 9.23 35.75 11.58
N LYS A 92 8.28 35.66 12.53
CA LYS A 92 7.60 36.83 13.13
C LYS A 92 8.32 37.42 14.35
N ILE A 93 9.19 36.65 15.01
CA ILE A 93 9.99 37.14 16.16
C ILE A 93 11.22 37.92 15.69
N ARG A 94 11.62 37.75 14.42
CA ARG A 94 12.78 38.40 13.80
C ARG A 94 12.45 39.63 12.95
N ALA A 95 11.17 40.03 12.89
CA ALA A 95 10.71 41.19 12.12
C ALA A 95 10.40 42.37 13.06
#